data_AF-A0A355ER45-F1
#
_entry.id   AF-A0A355ER45-F1
#
_cell.length_a   1.000
_cell.length_b   1.000
_cell.length_c   1.000
_cell.angle_alpha   90.00
_cell.angle_beta   90.00
_cell.angle_gamma   90.00
#
_symmetry.space_group_name_H-M   'P 1'
#
loop_
_entity.id
_entity.type
_entity.pdbx_description
1 polymer ?
#
loop_
_entity_poly.entity_id
_entity_poly.type
_entity_poly.pdbx_seq_one_letter_code
_entity_poly.pdbx_strand_id
1 'polypeptide(L)'
;MGQPNCSLFREGSMSPAAKPVPLGTIRIRAKDLRVMAMTASGWREKSLDLPDALHAVHLYRSHGRLAMLRDARDPRFIKGALGPSGRPVGARLMALPNGQRLNAAFSLFAKNLRFHDEDTDAHWDVMFENPSGFTYLYVKEKIARARKHKTHIVDEFGRYFPKLKRNVLKDLRSEGSVHSIALYTMMKTYMRVGNEIYFKAHGHKGLTTLQKMDIRIEGNHVAFNYKAKDGVPIHIRVSFPDAYVRRLSALLKPKSPEAFVFSHASGHPLGGKEVKSAIGEFCGREFFPHIIRSYFADTEVRKFFRANRTATRQEVFDLLIRIASKLGHKRYDKKEHLWVESPKVTVNNYIRPEFVERLHRYYESESRSGKP
;
A
#
# COMPACT_ATOMS: atom_id res chain seq x y z
N MET A 1 9.59 -2.96 -33.45
CA MET A 1 10.19 -1.67 -33.09
C MET A 1 9.11 -0.80 -32.47
N GLY A 2 9.28 -0.40 -31.22
CA GLY A 2 8.30 0.37 -30.46
C GLY A 2 8.73 0.39 -29.00
N GLN A 3 9.52 1.41 -28.63
CA GLN A 3 10.01 1.56 -27.27
C GLN A 3 8.84 1.79 -26.29
N PRO A 4 8.78 1.09 -25.15
CA PRO A 4 7.85 1.43 -24.09
C PRO A 4 8.28 2.76 -23.43
N ASN A 5 7.45 3.78 -23.61
CA ASN A 5 7.63 5.14 -23.11
C ASN A 5 7.53 5.14 -21.57
N CYS A 6 8.67 4.96 -20.91
CA CYS A 6 8.80 4.95 -19.45
C CYS A 6 9.11 6.38 -18.97
N SER A 7 8.06 7.20 -18.80
CA SER A 7 8.18 8.57 -18.26
C SER A 7 8.29 8.54 -16.73
N LEU A 8 9.44 8.09 -16.24
CA LEU A 8 9.98 8.53 -14.97
C LEU A 8 11.01 9.62 -15.33
N PHE A 9 10.83 10.83 -14.82
CA PHE A 9 11.63 12.03 -15.09
C PHE A 9 11.32 12.76 -16.41
N ARG A 10 10.47 13.79 -16.33
CA ARG A 10 10.45 14.92 -17.27
C ARG A 10 10.49 16.21 -16.45
N GLU A 11 11.50 17.04 -16.70
CA GLU A 11 11.50 18.46 -16.36
C GLU A 11 11.40 19.28 -17.64
N GLY A 12 10.74 20.44 -17.53
CA GLY A 12 10.68 21.46 -18.57
C GLY A 12 9.29 21.64 -19.18
N SER A 13 8.47 22.53 -18.61
CA SER A 13 7.47 23.26 -19.39
C SER A 13 7.20 24.62 -18.77
N MET A 14 7.32 25.65 -19.61
CA MET A 14 7.01 27.06 -19.36
C MET A 14 5.71 27.25 -18.57
N SER A 15 5.70 28.24 -17.67
CA SER A 15 4.57 28.55 -16.80
C SER A 15 3.34 28.94 -17.63
N PRO A 16 2.22 28.18 -17.60
CA PRO A 16 0.99 28.59 -18.27
C PRO A 16 0.40 29.81 -17.55
N ALA A 17 -0.23 30.70 -18.31
CA ALA A 17 -1.02 31.81 -17.76
C ALA A 17 -1.98 31.30 -16.67
N ALA A 18 -2.05 32.01 -15.55
CA ALA A 18 -2.84 31.59 -14.40
C ALA A 18 -4.33 31.50 -14.79
N LYS A 19 -4.91 30.29 -14.73
CA LYS A 19 -6.35 30.09 -14.96
C LYS A 19 -7.16 30.98 -14.02
N PRO A 20 -8.26 31.60 -14.49
CA PRO A 20 -9.13 32.40 -13.63
C PRO A 20 -9.69 31.55 -12.49
N VAL A 21 -9.78 32.15 -11.30
CA VAL A 21 -10.30 31.49 -10.10
C VAL A 21 -11.82 31.36 -10.22
N PRO A 22 -12.41 30.15 -10.07
CA PRO A 22 -13.86 29.96 -10.20
C PRO A 22 -14.68 30.76 -9.18
N LEU A 23 -15.84 31.26 -9.59
CA LEU A 23 -16.82 31.88 -8.70
C LEU A 23 -17.26 30.90 -7.61
N GLY A 24 -17.39 31.38 -6.38
CA GLY A 24 -17.70 30.57 -5.20
C GLY A 24 -16.49 29.91 -4.53
N THR A 25 -15.28 30.06 -5.10
CA THR A 25 -14.04 29.58 -4.44
C THR A 25 -13.84 30.30 -3.11
N ILE A 26 -13.57 29.56 -2.04
CA ILE A 26 -13.31 30.07 -0.70
C ILE A 26 -11.82 30.01 -0.37
N ARG A 27 -11.27 31.09 0.18
CA ARG A 27 -9.89 31.18 0.67
C ARG A 27 -9.83 31.87 2.03
N ILE A 28 -8.70 31.75 2.71
CA ILE A 28 -8.42 32.50 3.94
C ILE A 28 -7.34 33.54 3.63
N ARG A 29 -7.63 34.81 3.93
CA ARG A 29 -6.71 35.93 3.71
C ARG A 29 -5.56 35.85 4.71
N ALA A 30 -4.33 35.99 4.23
CA ALA A 30 -3.13 35.78 5.06
C ALA A 30 -2.94 36.89 6.12
N LYS A 31 -3.42 38.11 5.86
CA LYS A 31 -3.22 39.28 6.73
C LYS A 31 -3.95 39.15 8.07
N ASP A 32 -5.21 38.73 8.03
CA ASP A 32 -6.15 38.80 9.16
C ASP A 32 -6.97 37.51 9.33
N LEU A 33 -6.64 36.47 8.56
CA LEU A 33 -7.28 35.16 8.60
C LEU A 33 -8.79 35.17 8.30
N ARG A 34 -9.30 36.24 7.70
CA ARG A 34 -10.70 36.31 7.30
C ARG A 34 -10.99 35.41 6.10
N VAL A 35 -12.16 34.80 6.10
CA VAL A 35 -12.63 33.93 5.03
C VAL A 35 -13.18 34.80 3.89
N MET A 36 -12.70 34.52 2.68
CA MET A 36 -13.00 35.27 1.47
C MET A 36 -13.61 34.35 0.41
N ALA A 37 -14.64 34.82 -0.29
CA ALA A 37 -15.25 34.13 -1.42
C ALA A 37 -15.02 34.90 -2.72
N MET A 38 -14.73 34.17 -3.81
CA MET A 38 -14.65 34.76 -5.14
C MET A 38 -16.06 35.03 -5.67
N THR A 39 -16.38 36.29 -5.96
CA THR A 39 -17.65 36.74 -6.55
C THR A 39 -17.41 37.35 -7.94
N ALA A 40 -18.47 37.67 -8.68
CA ALA A 40 -18.36 38.39 -9.96
C ALA A 40 -17.65 39.75 -9.81
N SER A 41 -17.73 40.37 -8.62
CA SER A 41 -17.07 41.64 -8.28
C SER A 41 -15.69 41.47 -7.62
N GLY A 42 -15.15 40.24 -7.60
CA GLY A 42 -13.89 39.90 -6.94
C GLY A 42 -14.07 39.29 -5.54
N TRP A 43 -13.01 39.35 -4.73
CA TRP A 43 -12.99 38.74 -3.39
C TRP A 43 -13.83 39.55 -2.39
N ARG A 44 -14.81 38.89 -1.76
CA ARG A 44 -15.63 39.45 -0.69
C ARG A 44 -15.52 38.60 0.57
N GLU A 45 -15.61 39.23 1.72
CA GLU A 45 -15.64 38.51 3.00
C GLU A 45 -16.90 37.64 3.05
N LYS A 46 -16.76 36.43 3.59
CA LYS A 46 -17.86 35.49 3.76
C LYS A 46 -17.84 34.97 5.19
N SER A 47 -18.98 35.07 5.86
CA SER A 47 -19.20 34.36 7.13
C SER A 47 -19.34 32.87 6.82
N LEU A 48 -18.27 32.12 7.02
CA LEU A 48 -18.22 30.67 6.89
C LEU A 48 -17.20 30.16 7.90
N ASP A 49 -17.62 29.22 8.75
CA ASP A 49 -16.72 28.61 9.70
C ASP A 49 -15.86 27.53 9.01
N LEU A 50 -14.56 27.56 9.32
CA LEU A 50 -13.55 26.63 8.81
C LEU A 50 -12.65 26.20 9.98
N PRO A 51 -13.22 25.51 10.99
CA PRO A 51 -12.55 25.33 12.27
C PRO A 51 -11.26 24.53 12.13
N ASP A 52 -11.28 23.48 11.29
CA ASP A 52 -10.10 22.65 11.01
C ASP A 52 -8.95 23.46 10.39
N ALA A 53 -9.26 24.29 9.39
CA ALA A 53 -8.26 25.09 8.69
C ALA A 53 -7.71 26.20 9.59
N LEU A 54 -8.58 26.87 10.36
CA LEU A 54 -8.18 27.93 11.30
C LEU A 54 -7.37 27.38 12.47
N HIS A 55 -7.75 26.21 13.00
CA HIS A 55 -6.97 25.50 14.02
C HIS A 55 -5.58 25.15 13.48
N ALA A 56 -5.48 24.60 12.26
CA ALA A 56 -4.21 24.35 11.61
C ALA A 56 -3.38 25.65 11.50
N VAL A 57 -3.96 26.73 11.00
CA VAL A 57 -3.28 28.04 10.89
C VAL A 57 -2.75 28.51 12.25
N HIS A 58 -3.54 28.39 13.31
CA HIS A 58 -3.13 28.74 14.66
C HIS A 58 -1.92 27.90 15.13
N LEU A 59 -1.91 26.59 14.87
CA LEU A 59 -0.77 25.73 15.18
C LEU A 59 0.50 26.14 14.44
N TYR A 60 0.44 26.44 13.14
CA TYR A 60 1.64 26.95 12.43
C TYR A 60 2.08 28.31 12.95
N ARG A 61 1.13 29.17 13.35
CA ARG A 61 1.44 30.48 13.94
C ARG A 61 2.17 30.33 15.27
N SER A 62 1.69 29.44 16.16
CA SER A 62 2.32 29.21 17.46
C SER A 62 3.74 28.63 17.34
N HIS A 63 4.03 27.92 16.25
CA HIS A 63 5.37 27.41 15.93
C HIS A 63 6.25 28.39 15.13
N GLY A 64 5.84 29.67 14.98
CA GLY A 64 6.60 30.66 14.20
C GLY A 64 6.69 30.36 12.70
N ARG A 65 5.80 29.50 12.18
CA ARG A 65 5.85 28.95 10.82
C ARG A 65 4.70 29.42 9.92
N LEU A 66 4.01 30.51 10.28
CA LEU A 66 2.89 31.06 9.49
C LEU A 66 3.29 31.38 8.04
N ALA A 67 4.54 31.78 7.80
CA ALA A 67 5.07 32.04 6.47
C ALA A 67 4.98 30.82 5.54
N MET A 68 5.06 29.59 6.07
CA MET A 68 4.91 28.35 5.28
C MET A 68 3.51 28.21 4.67
N LEU A 69 2.52 28.84 5.30
CA LEU A 69 1.13 28.80 4.86
C LEU A 69 0.85 29.82 3.76
N ARG A 70 1.76 30.75 3.45
CA ARG A 70 1.53 31.76 2.41
C ARG A 70 1.50 31.12 1.03
N ASP A 71 0.48 31.43 0.23
CA ASP A 71 0.39 30.92 -1.14
C ASP A 71 1.41 31.60 -2.03
N ALA A 72 2.24 30.81 -2.71
CA ALA A 72 3.30 31.33 -3.58
C ALA A 72 2.74 32.01 -4.85
N ARG A 73 1.55 31.62 -5.30
CA ARG A 73 0.91 32.19 -6.50
C ARG A 73 0.04 33.41 -6.20
N ASP A 74 -0.48 33.50 -4.97
CA ASP A 74 -1.25 34.67 -4.52
C ASP A 74 -0.96 34.95 -3.03
N PRO A 75 0.10 35.72 -2.73
CA PRO A 75 0.56 35.94 -1.36
C PRO A 75 -0.41 36.68 -0.44
N ARG A 76 -1.55 37.15 -0.96
CA ARG A 76 -2.67 37.72 -0.17
C ARG A 76 -3.41 36.64 0.63
N PHE A 77 -3.28 35.38 0.26
CA PHE A 77 -4.01 34.26 0.84
C PHE A 77 -3.08 33.17 1.37
N ILE A 78 -3.61 32.33 2.25
CA ILE A 78 -2.94 31.08 2.62
C ILE A 78 -3.10 30.01 1.53
N LYS A 79 -2.26 28.98 1.56
CA LYS A 79 -2.20 27.88 0.60
C LYS A 79 -3.52 27.13 0.52
N GLY A 80 -3.96 26.91 -0.72
CA GLY A 80 -5.15 26.14 -1.01
C GLY A 80 -6.45 26.98 -0.95
N ALA A 81 -7.55 26.28 -1.18
CA ALA A 81 -8.90 26.84 -1.20
C ALA A 81 -9.93 25.71 -1.05
N LEU A 82 -11.19 26.06 -0.79
CA LEU A 82 -12.33 25.21 -1.15
C LEU A 82 -12.85 25.67 -2.51
N GLY A 83 -12.93 24.74 -3.46
CA GLY A 83 -13.58 25.01 -4.74
C GLY A 83 -15.10 25.18 -4.57
N PRO A 84 -15.81 25.56 -5.66
CA PRO A 84 -17.25 25.79 -5.61
C PRO A 84 -18.07 24.57 -5.18
N SER A 85 -17.55 23.37 -5.44
CA SER A 85 -18.14 22.09 -5.00
C SER A 85 -17.84 21.73 -3.54
N GLY A 86 -17.21 22.63 -2.78
CA GLY A 86 -16.76 22.35 -1.40
C GLY A 86 -15.57 21.41 -1.31
N ARG A 87 -14.94 21.04 -2.44
CA ARG A 87 -13.76 20.17 -2.43
C ARG A 87 -12.47 20.98 -2.24
N PRO A 88 -11.51 20.48 -1.45
CA PRO A 88 -10.21 21.13 -1.32
C PRO A 88 -9.45 21.19 -2.65
N VAL A 89 -8.98 22.37 -3.03
CA VAL A 89 -8.19 22.63 -4.25
C VAL A 89 -6.95 23.47 -3.94
N GLY A 90 -6.06 23.58 -4.92
CA GLY A 90 -4.87 24.44 -4.83
C GLY A 90 -3.68 23.80 -4.10
N ALA A 91 -2.79 24.66 -3.60
CA ALA A 91 -1.53 24.24 -2.98
C ALA A 91 -1.74 23.40 -1.72
N ARG A 92 -0.83 22.45 -1.51
CA ARG A 92 -0.83 21.50 -0.38
C ARG A 92 0.42 21.68 0.48
N LEU A 93 0.38 21.15 1.69
CA LEU A 93 1.48 21.14 2.64
C LEU A 93 2.07 19.75 2.76
N MET A 94 3.38 19.69 2.98
CA MET A 94 4.15 18.45 3.15
C MET A 94 4.98 18.44 4.43
N ALA A 95 4.70 19.35 5.37
CA ALA A 95 5.43 19.46 6.61
C ALA A 95 4.48 19.84 7.73
N LEU A 96 4.72 19.35 8.94
CA LEU A 96 3.97 19.66 10.15
C LEU A 96 4.21 21.11 10.65
N PRO A 97 3.45 21.59 11.64
CA PRO A 97 3.74 22.85 12.33
C PRO A 97 5.17 22.92 12.90
N ASN A 98 5.68 21.79 13.41
CA ASN A 98 7.06 21.63 13.90
C ASN A 98 8.11 21.45 12.78
N GLY A 99 7.70 21.48 11.51
CA GLY A 99 8.57 21.55 10.33
C GLY A 99 9.05 20.19 9.82
N GLN A 100 8.77 19.11 10.54
CA GLN A 100 9.06 17.75 10.09
C GLN A 100 8.32 17.44 8.79
N ARG A 101 8.99 16.72 7.88
CA ARG A 101 8.45 16.44 6.54
C ARG A 101 7.57 15.19 6.57
N LEU A 102 6.42 15.26 5.92
CA LEU A 102 5.46 14.16 5.79
C LEU A 102 5.71 13.31 4.55
N ASN A 103 5.23 12.07 4.59
CA ASN A 103 5.29 11.10 3.51
C ASN A 103 4.39 11.43 2.31
N ALA A 104 3.37 12.27 2.49
CA ALA A 104 2.54 12.82 1.42
C ALA A 104 2.05 14.24 1.74
N ALA A 105 1.38 14.86 0.78
CA ALA A 105 0.87 16.23 0.93
C ALA A 105 -0.62 16.25 1.34
N PHE A 106 -1.00 17.16 2.23
CA PHE A 106 -2.39 17.39 2.67
C PHE A 106 -2.86 18.82 2.35
N SER A 107 -4.18 19.04 2.36
CA SER A 107 -4.76 20.38 2.22
C SER A 107 -5.14 20.95 3.58
N LEU A 108 -4.90 22.25 3.80
CA LEU A 108 -5.41 22.97 4.98
C LEU A 108 -6.94 22.96 5.05
N PHE A 109 -7.61 22.82 3.91
CA PHE A 109 -9.06 22.78 3.80
C PHE A 109 -9.62 21.36 3.81
N ALA A 110 -8.79 20.35 4.11
CA ALA A 110 -9.26 18.98 4.22
C ALA A 110 -10.24 18.83 5.39
N LYS A 111 -11.31 18.07 5.16
CA LYS A 111 -12.33 17.79 6.18
C LYS A 111 -11.73 16.92 7.29
N ASN A 112 -12.08 17.20 8.54
CA ASN A 112 -11.59 16.48 9.72
C ASN A 112 -10.06 16.50 9.83
N LEU A 113 -9.42 17.61 9.43
CA LEU A 113 -7.96 17.75 9.52
C LEU A 113 -7.53 17.81 10.98
N ARG A 114 -6.68 16.87 11.39
CA ARG A 114 -6.11 16.77 12.74
C ARG A 114 -4.60 16.56 12.66
N PHE A 115 -3.89 17.10 13.63
CA PHE A 115 -2.46 16.90 13.84
C PHE A 115 -2.27 16.19 15.17
N HIS A 116 -1.34 15.26 15.22
CA HIS A 116 -0.88 14.61 16.43
C HIS A 116 0.65 14.69 16.48
N ASP A 117 1.18 14.76 17.70
CA ASP A 117 2.62 14.83 17.98
C ASP A 117 2.97 13.72 18.98
N GLU A 118 2.64 12.48 18.62
CA GLU A 118 3.00 11.30 19.42
C GLU A 118 4.29 10.71 18.87
N ASP A 119 5.31 10.50 19.71
CA ASP A 119 6.62 10.02 19.24
C ASP A 119 6.62 8.57 18.74
N THR A 120 5.57 7.79 19.01
CA THR A 120 5.53 6.39 18.60
C THR A 120 5.48 6.26 17.08
N ASP A 121 6.20 5.27 16.54
CA ASP A 121 6.17 4.96 15.10
C ASP A 121 4.80 4.35 14.67
N ALA A 122 3.92 4.05 15.62
CA ALA A 122 2.61 3.45 15.40
C ALA A 122 1.49 4.48 15.21
N HIS A 123 1.66 5.70 15.71
CA HIS A 123 0.66 6.75 15.62
C HIS A 123 0.86 7.64 14.40
N TRP A 124 -0.24 8.09 13.83
CA TRP A 124 -0.27 8.99 12.67
C TRP A 124 0.02 10.43 13.10
N ASP A 125 0.58 11.23 12.19
CA ASP A 125 0.94 12.63 12.49
C ASP A 125 -0.08 13.62 11.91
N VAL A 126 -0.72 13.26 10.79
CA VAL A 126 -1.84 14.00 10.22
C VAL A 126 -2.95 13.04 9.84
N MET A 127 -4.17 13.32 10.26
CA MET A 127 -5.37 12.62 9.82
C MET A 127 -6.29 13.61 9.11
N PHE A 128 -6.91 13.18 8.01
CA PHE A 128 -7.99 13.92 7.37
C PHE A 128 -8.87 12.99 6.54
N GLU A 129 -10.09 13.43 6.23
CA GLU A 129 -11.02 12.71 5.37
C GLU A 129 -10.82 13.11 3.90
N ASN A 130 -10.79 12.12 3.02
CA ASN A 130 -10.80 12.27 1.57
C ASN A 130 -12.04 11.55 0.98
N PRO A 131 -12.33 11.64 -0.33
CA PRO A 131 -13.49 10.98 -0.93
C PRO A 131 -13.54 9.45 -0.75
N SER A 132 -12.42 8.81 -0.40
CA SER A 132 -12.27 7.39 -0.14
C SER A 132 -12.22 7.04 1.36
N GLY A 133 -12.44 8.02 2.25
CA GLY A 133 -12.42 7.86 3.71
C GLY A 133 -11.22 8.54 4.39
N PHE A 134 -10.93 8.13 5.62
CA PHE A 134 -9.82 8.69 6.39
C PHE A 134 -8.45 8.33 5.81
N THR A 135 -7.57 9.32 5.77
CA THR A 135 -6.16 9.21 5.37
C THR A 135 -5.28 9.60 6.53
N TYR A 136 -4.21 8.84 6.70
CA TYR A 136 -3.21 9.05 7.74
C TYR A 136 -1.85 9.30 7.09
N LEU A 137 -1.22 10.40 7.45
CA LEU A 137 0.14 10.74 7.04
C LEU A 137 1.08 10.56 8.22
N TYR A 138 2.33 10.28 7.87
CA TYR A 138 3.40 10.07 8.82
C TYR A 138 4.59 10.91 8.42
N VAL A 139 5.34 11.37 9.41
CA VAL A 139 6.65 11.97 9.28
C VAL A 139 7.59 10.96 8.60
N LYS A 140 8.41 11.44 7.65
CA LYS A 140 9.26 10.57 6.81
C LYS A 140 10.23 9.76 7.65
N GLU A 141 10.72 10.33 8.74
CA GLU A 141 11.63 9.71 9.69
C GLU A 141 10.97 8.50 10.37
N LYS A 142 9.69 8.59 10.80
CA LYS A 142 8.91 7.43 11.30
C LYS A 142 8.80 6.32 10.27
N ILE A 143 8.46 6.68 9.02
CA ILE A 143 8.38 5.71 7.92
C ILE A 143 9.74 5.04 7.67
N ALA A 144 10.85 5.79 7.74
CA ALA A 144 12.18 5.26 7.57
C ALA A 144 12.57 4.28 8.69
N ARG A 145 12.29 4.63 9.96
CA ARG A 145 12.50 3.74 11.11
C ARG A 145 11.66 2.48 11.01
N ALA A 146 10.36 2.60 10.72
CA ALA A 146 9.47 1.45 10.54
C ALA A 146 9.93 0.54 9.38
N ARG A 147 10.42 1.12 8.28
CA ARG A 147 11.01 0.35 7.17
C ARG A 147 12.26 -0.40 7.60
N LYS A 148 13.17 0.24 8.33
CA LYS A 148 14.38 -0.39 8.87
C LYS A 148 14.03 -1.49 9.88
N HIS A 149 13.10 -1.25 10.79
CA HIS A 149 12.64 -2.27 11.72
C HIS A 149 12.06 -3.49 10.98
N LYS A 150 11.26 -3.26 9.94
CA LYS A 150 10.73 -4.34 9.10
C LYS A 150 11.84 -5.17 8.43
N THR A 151 12.96 -4.59 7.98
CA THR A 151 14.04 -5.38 7.37
C THR A 151 14.67 -6.35 8.38
N HIS A 152 14.84 -5.91 9.64
CA HIS A 152 15.28 -6.78 10.73
C HIS A 152 14.28 -7.91 11.00
N ILE A 153 12.98 -7.63 11.01
CA ILE A 153 11.93 -8.67 11.14
C ILE A 153 11.99 -9.66 9.96
N VAL A 154 12.24 -9.19 8.73
CA VAL A 154 12.36 -10.09 7.56
C VAL A 154 13.55 -11.03 7.70
N ASP A 155 14.71 -10.53 8.13
CA ASP A 155 15.91 -11.36 8.33
C ASP A 155 15.70 -12.38 9.44
N GLU A 156 15.03 -11.96 10.51
CA GLU A 156 14.62 -12.85 11.58
C GLU A 156 13.63 -13.92 11.12
N PHE A 157 12.57 -13.53 10.41
CA PHE A 157 11.61 -14.47 9.84
C PHE A 157 12.32 -15.52 8.96
N GLY A 158 13.33 -15.10 8.20
CA GLY A 158 14.15 -16.00 7.40
C GLY A 158 14.84 -17.12 8.19
N ARG A 159 15.20 -16.89 9.46
CA ARG A 159 15.77 -17.91 10.36
C ARG A 159 14.71 -18.93 10.82
N TYR A 160 13.46 -18.50 10.99
CA TYR A 160 12.36 -19.35 11.46
C TYR A 160 11.59 -20.03 10.31
N PHE A 161 11.66 -19.50 9.09
CA PHE A 161 10.91 -20.00 7.94
C PHE A 161 11.14 -21.50 7.63
N PRO A 162 12.38 -22.04 7.68
CA PRO A 162 12.59 -23.49 7.49
C PRO A 162 11.86 -24.35 8.52
N LYS A 163 11.84 -23.93 9.79
CA LYS A 163 11.12 -24.61 10.88
C LYS A 163 9.61 -24.52 10.67
N LEU A 164 9.09 -23.33 10.36
CA LEU A 164 7.69 -23.10 10.02
C LEU A 164 7.24 -24.06 8.90
N LYS A 165 7.95 -24.06 7.77
CA LYS A 165 7.63 -24.89 6.61
C LYS A 165 7.66 -26.38 6.96
N ARG A 166 8.67 -26.84 7.71
CA ARG A 166 8.81 -28.24 8.12
C ARG A 166 7.65 -28.68 9.01
N ASN A 167 7.29 -27.88 10.01
CA ASN A 167 6.26 -28.23 10.97
C ASN A 167 4.86 -28.18 10.35
N VAL A 168 4.58 -27.20 9.49
CA VAL A 168 3.33 -27.16 8.70
C VAL A 168 3.22 -28.39 7.80
N LEU A 169 4.30 -28.79 7.11
CA LEU A 169 4.30 -30.01 6.29
C LEU A 169 4.13 -31.29 7.11
N LYS A 170 4.67 -31.34 8.33
CA LYS A 170 4.47 -32.48 9.25
C LYS A 170 3.00 -32.56 9.65
N ASP A 171 2.39 -31.45 10.02
CA ASP A 171 0.98 -31.37 10.40
C ASP A 171 0.04 -31.80 9.27
N LEU A 172 0.32 -31.38 8.04
CA LEU A 172 -0.43 -31.78 6.84
C LEU A 172 -0.40 -33.30 6.56
N ARG A 173 0.60 -34.02 7.06
CA ARG A 173 0.69 -35.49 6.93
C ARG A 173 -0.08 -36.24 8.02
N SER A 174 -0.51 -35.55 9.08
CA SER A 174 -1.34 -36.08 10.17
C SER A 174 -2.80 -35.63 10.03
N GLU A 175 -3.64 -35.80 11.06
CA GLU A 175 -5.02 -35.28 11.07
C GLU A 175 -5.09 -33.76 10.90
N GLY A 176 -4.03 -33.04 11.26
CA GLY A 176 -3.70 -31.62 11.06
C GLY A 176 -4.81 -30.56 11.18
N SER A 177 -4.42 -29.31 11.27
CA SER A 177 -5.36 -28.20 11.44
C SER A 177 -5.76 -27.51 10.12
N VAL A 178 -6.90 -26.81 10.10
CA VAL A 178 -7.22 -25.85 9.02
C VAL A 178 -6.14 -24.78 8.89
N HIS A 179 -5.47 -24.45 10.00
CA HIS A 179 -4.34 -23.51 10.04
C HIS A 179 -3.17 -24.00 9.19
N SER A 180 -2.80 -25.28 9.22
CA SER A 180 -1.67 -25.77 8.41
C SER A 180 -1.98 -25.74 6.91
N ILE A 181 -3.23 -26.01 6.50
CA ILE A 181 -3.68 -25.86 5.11
C ILE A 181 -3.62 -24.39 4.69
N ALA A 182 -4.15 -23.47 5.51
CA ALA A 182 -4.11 -22.03 5.24
C ALA A 182 -2.65 -21.52 5.13
N LEU A 183 -1.79 -21.84 6.10
CA LEU A 183 -0.39 -21.40 6.12
C LEU A 183 0.41 -21.97 4.94
N TYR A 184 0.22 -23.25 4.61
CA TYR A 184 0.90 -23.83 3.45
C TYR A 184 0.42 -23.21 2.14
N THR A 185 -0.88 -22.92 2.01
CA THR A 185 -1.42 -22.13 0.89
C THR A 185 -0.71 -20.79 0.80
N MET A 186 -0.68 -20.03 1.90
CA MET A 186 -0.03 -18.72 1.97
C MET A 186 1.45 -18.76 1.57
N MET A 187 2.22 -19.74 2.04
CA MET A 187 3.64 -19.86 1.71
C MET A 187 3.88 -20.19 0.23
N LYS A 188 2.90 -20.79 -0.46
CA LYS A 188 3.01 -21.18 -1.89
C LYS A 188 2.45 -20.12 -2.84
N THR A 189 1.43 -19.39 -2.41
CA THR A 189 0.68 -18.42 -3.22
C THR A 189 0.94 -16.97 -2.85
N TYR A 190 1.47 -16.73 -1.66
CA TYR A 190 1.71 -15.40 -1.06
C TYR A 190 0.45 -14.55 -0.89
N MET A 191 -0.75 -15.11 -0.97
CA MET A 191 -2.00 -14.36 -0.80
C MET A 191 -2.02 -13.57 0.52
N ARG A 192 -2.65 -12.40 0.49
CA ARG A 192 -2.91 -11.62 1.71
C ARG A 192 -3.95 -12.35 2.58
N VAL A 193 -3.84 -12.24 3.90
CA VAL A 193 -4.91 -12.66 4.80
C VAL A 193 -6.17 -11.83 4.51
N GLY A 194 -7.32 -12.47 4.49
CA GLY A 194 -8.61 -11.82 4.26
C GLY A 194 -9.13 -11.14 5.54
N ASN A 195 -10.08 -10.24 5.38
CA ASN A 195 -10.78 -9.60 6.50
C ASN A 195 -12.28 -9.68 6.21
N GLU A 196 -13.05 -10.29 7.11
CA GLU A 196 -14.48 -10.55 6.90
C GLU A 196 -15.28 -9.25 6.72
N ILE A 197 -15.00 -8.22 7.52
CA ILE A 197 -15.67 -6.91 7.41
C ILE A 197 -15.39 -6.28 6.05
N TYR A 198 -14.13 -6.28 5.63
CA TYR A 198 -13.73 -5.75 4.32
C TYR A 198 -14.35 -6.53 3.16
N PHE A 199 -14.45 -7.86 3.30
CA PHE A 199 -15.15 -8.71 2.34
C PHE A 199 -16.64 -8.38 2.28
N LYS A 200 -17.33 -8.27 3.41
CA LYS A 200 -18.76 -7.92 3.47
C LYS A 200 -19.04 -6.53 2.89
N ALA A 201 -18.13 -5.57 3.11
CA ALA A 201 -18.30 -4.20 2.62
C ALA A 201 -17.98 -4.02 1.12
N HIS A 202 -17.05 -4.81 0.56
CA HIS A 202 -16.52 -4.54 -0.79
C HIS A 202 -16.51 -5.76 -1.74
N GLY A 203 -16.84 -6.96 -1.26
CA GLY A 203 -16.72 -8.22 -2.00
C GLY A 203 -15.27 -8.64 -2.29
N HIS A 204 -14.28 -7.95 -1.73
CA HIS A 204 -12.86 -8.20 -1.97
C HIS A 204 -12.33 -9.26 -1.01
N LYS A 205 -11.67 -10.29 -1.55
CA LYS A 205 -11.23 -11.46 -0.80
C LYS A 205 -9.70 -11.46 -0.56
N GLY A 206 -9.29 -12.10 0.52
CA GLY A 206 -7.94 -12.62 0.74
C GLY A 206 -8.02 -14.11 1.09
N LEU A 207 -6.89 -14.72 1.44
CA LEU A 207 -6.76 -16.15 1.71
C LEU A 207 -7.89 -16.70 2.59
N THR A 208 -8.10 -16.11 3.76
CA THR A 208 -9.05 -16.65 4.76
C THR A 208 -10.50 -16.40 4.41
N THR A 209 -10.78 -15.44 3.51
CA THR A 209 -12.13 -15.15 3.02
C THR A 209 -12.36 -15.74 1.63
N LEU A 210 -11.51 -16.68 1.17
CA LEU A 210 -11.81 -17.48 0.00
C LEU A 210 -13.02 -18.38 0.30
N GLN A 211 -13.95 -18.41 -0.64
CA GLN A 211 -15.10 -19.30 -0.65
C GLN A 211 -14.78 -20.54 -1.50
N LYS A 212 -15.54 -21.63 -1.32
CA LYS A 212 -15.31 -22.88 -2.08
C LYS A 212 -15.28 -22.64 -3.59
N MET A 213 -16.18 -21.80 -4.10
CA MET A 213 -16.26 -21.46 -5.53
C MET A 213 -14.97 -20.82 -6.10
N ASP A 214 -14.14 -20.23 -5.25
CA ASP A 214 -12.88 -19.59 -5.68
C ASP A 214 -11.76 -20.63 -5.91
N ILE A 215 -11.96 -21.89 -5.53
CA ILE A 215 -10.91 -22.93 -5.50
C ILE A 215 -11.30 -24.12 -6.38
N ARG A 216 -10.37 -24.52 -7.26
CA ARG A 216 -10.52 -25.72 -8.10
C ARG A 216 -9.30 -26.62 -7.95
N ILE A 217 -9.53 -27.91 -7.68
CA ILE A 217 -8.48 -28.94 -7.59
C ILE A 217 -8.47 -29.74 -8.88
N GLU A 218 -7.28 -29.89 -9.49
CA GLU A 218 -7.05 -30.64 -10.73
C GLU A 218 -5.78 -31.49 -10.57
N GLY A 219 -5.96 -32.75 -10.17
CA GLY A 219 -4.84 -33.62 -9.77
C GLY A 219 -4.05 -32.99 -8.61
N ASN A 220 -2.74 -32.79 -8.80
CA ASN A 220 -1.89 -32.11 -7.82
C ASN A 220 -1.86 -30.57 -7.96
N HIS A 221 -2.58 -30.01 -8.93
CA HIS A 221 -2.68 -28.56 -9.12
C HIS A 221 -3.91 -28.01 -8.42
N VAL A 222 -3.76 -26.84 -7.81
CA VAL A 222 -4.88 -26.08 -7.24
C VAL A 222 -4.90 -24.70 -7.89
N ALA A 223 -6.06 -24.34 -8.44
CA ALA A 223 -6.35 -23.04 -8.99
C ALA A 223 -7.16 -22.20 -8.00
N PHE A 224 -6.82 -20.92 -7.90
CA PHE A 224 -7.50 -19.93 -7.06
C PHE A 224 -7.86 -18.72 -7.91
N ASN A 225 -9.15 -18.40 -8.00
CA ASN A 225 -9.68 -17.32 -8.82
C ASN A 225 -10.59 -16.43 -7.97
N TYR A 226 -10.18 -15.19 -7.73
CA TYR A 226 -10.93 -14.28 -6.86
C TYR A 226 -10.60 -12.81 -7.13
N LYS A 227 -11.47 -11.91 -6.68
CA LYS A 227 -11.25 -10.46 -6.69
C LYS A 227 -10.62 -10.03 -5.35
N ALA A 228 -9.39 -9.55 -5.40
CA ALA A 228 -8.63 -9.12 -4.21
C ALA A 228 -8.93 -7.66 -3.83
N LYS A 229 -8.15 -7.14 -2.86
CA LYS A 229 -8.17 -5.72 -2.43
C LYS A 229 -8.15 -4.77 -3.65
N ASP A 230 -8.93 -3.70 -3.58
CA ASP A 230 -9.09 -2.69 -4.62
C ASP A 230 -9.60 -3.24 -5.96
N GLY A 231 -10.20 -4.43 -5.92
CA GLY A 231 -10.80 -5.07 -7.07
C GLY A 231 -9.84 -5.77 -8.02
N VAL A 232 -8.59 -5.98 -7.60
CA VAL A 232 -7.55 -6.62 -8.41
C VAL A 232 -7.93 -8.09 -8.68
N PRO A 233 -8.09 -8.52 -9.95
CA PRO A 233 -8.34 -9.93 -10.26
C PRO A 233 -7.09 -10.77 -10.03
N ILE A 234 -7.24 -11.88 -9.29
CA ILE A 234 -6.19 -12.84 -8.99
C ILE A 234 -6.55 -14.19 -9.59
N HIS A 235 -5.62 -14.74 -10.37
CA HIS A 235 -5.67 -16.08 -10.92
C HIS A 235 -4.33 -16.76 -10.60
N ILE A 236 -4.36 -17.79 -9.75
CA ILE A 236 -3.16 -18.49 -9.30
C ILE A 236 -3.36 -19.98 -9.54
N ARG A 237 -2.45 -20.63 -10.27
CA ARG A 237 -2.38 -22.08 -10.41
C ARG A 237 -1.06 -22.59 -9.87
N VAL A 238 -1.08 -23.46 -8.87
CA VAL A 238 0.14 -23.95 -8.20
C VAL A 238 0.01 -25.44 -7.90
N SER A 239 1.12 -26.18 -8.05
CA SER A 239 1.21 -27.58 -7.63
C SER A 239 1.50 -27.71 -6.13
N PHE A 240 0.78 -28.63 -5.49
CA PHE A 240 0.88 -28.99 -4.09
C PHE A 240 1.14 -30.49 -3.91
N PRO A 241 1.78 -30.92 -2.80
CA PRO A 241 1.93 -32.34 -2.49
C PRO A 241 0.58 -33.02 -2.24
N ASP A 242 0.48 -34.32 -2.51
CA ASP A 242 -0.78 -35.08 -2.40
C ASP A 242 -1.40 -35.00 -1.00
N ALA A 243 -0.59 -35.01 0.05
CA ALA A 243 -1.07 -34.86 1.43
C ALA A 243 -1.87 -33.56 1.61
N TYR A 244 -1.40 -32.44 1.04
CA TYR A 244 -2.12 -31.18 1.08
C TYR A 244 -3.40 -31.25 0.24
N VAL A 245 -3.33 -31.81 -0.97
CA VAL A 245 -4.48 -31.87 -1.89
C VAL A 245 -5.61 -32.70 -1.30
N ARG A 246 -5.31 -33.84 -0.69
CA ARG A 246 -6.30 -34.67 0.03
C ARG A 246 -6.97 -33.90 1.15
N ARG A 247 -6.19 -33.16 1.95
CA ARG A 247 -6.69 -32.35 3.07
C ARG A 247 -7.55 -31.18 2.61
N LEU A 248 -7.14 -30.46 1.56
CA LEU A 248 -7.94 -29.40 0.98
C LEU A 248 -9.24 -29.95 0.36
N SER A 249 -9.18 -31.08 -0.34
CA SER A 249 -10.35 -31.74 -0.92
C SER A 249 -11.36 -32.15 0.17
N ALA A 250 -10.89 -32.76 1.26
CA ALA A 250 -11.73 -33.10 2.41
C ALA A 250 -12.36 -31.85 3.05
N LEU A 251 -11.60 -30.75 3.17
CA LEU A 251 -12.10 -29.47 3.68
C LEU A 251 -13.18 -28.83 2.77
N LEU A 252 -13.06 -28.99 1.46
CA LEU A 252 -14.00 -28.43 0.48
C LEU A 252 -15.27 -29.27 0.31
N LYS A 253 -15.20 -30.59 0.50
CA LYS A 253 -16.30 -31.53 0.24
C LYS A 253 -17.62 -31.13 0.94
N PRO A 254 -17.67 -30.83 2.24
CA PRO A 254 -18.92 -30.54 2.94
C PRO A 254 -19.42 -29.08 2.75
N LYS A 255 -18.63 -28.21 2.12
CA LYS A 255 -18.92 -26.78 2.03
C LYS A 255 -19.85 -26.45 0.85
N SER A 256 -20.77 -25.50 1.01
CA SER A 256 -21.48 -24.87 -0.11
C SER A 256 -20.54 -23.98 -0.94
N PRO A 257 -20.89 -23.59 -2.17
CA PRO A 257 -20.03 -22.74 -3.02
C PRO A 257 -19.63 -21.42 -2.35
N GLU A 258 -20.53 -20.81 -1.56
CA GLU A 258 -20.34 -19.53 -0.88
C GLU A 258 -19.73 -19.66 0.53
N ALA A 259 -19.54 -20.87 1.05
CA ALA A 259 -18.94 -21.06 2.37
C ALA A 259 -17.43 -20.76 2.36
N PHE A 260 -16.94 -20.06 3.39
CA PHE A 260 -15.52 -19.82 3.56
C PHE A 260 -14.75 -21.13 3.76
N VAL A 261 -13.62 -21.26 3.06
CA VAL A 261 -12.82 -22.51 3.06
C VAL A 261 -12.01 -22.61 4.34
N PHE A 262 -11.25 -21.57 4.66
CA PHE A 262 -10.41 -21.51 5.87
C PHE A 262 -11.22 -20.85 6.99
N SER A 263 -12.11 -21.63 7.58
CA SER A 263 -13.10 -21.18 8.55
C SER A 263 -13.12 -22.03 9.81
N HIS A 264 -13.70 -21.45 10.86
CA HIS A 264 -14.15 -22.17 12.05
C HIS A 264 -15.34 -23.07 11.74
N ALA A 265 -15.70 -23.93 12.69
CA ALA A 265 -16.93 -24.73 12.64
C ALA A 265 -18.19 -23.84 12.58
N SER A 266 -18.15 -22.64 13.17
CA SER A 266 -19.21 -21.62 13.10
C SER A 266 -19.40 -21.01 11.70
N GLY A 267 -18.51 -21.31 10.75
CA GLY A 267 -18.54 -20.75 9.39
C GLY A 267 -17.82 -19.41 9.23
N HIS A 268 -17.41 -18.77 10.33
CA HIS A 268 -16.60 -17.54 10.26
C HIS A 268 -15.17 -17.83 9.75
N PRO A 269 -14.61 -16.98 8.88
CA PRO A 269 -13.26 -17.16 8.35
C PRO A 269 -12.21 -16.95 9.45
N LEU A 270 -11.05 -17.60 9.32
CA LEU A 270 -9.92 -17.36 10.21
C LEU A 270 -9.49 -15.89 10.17
N GLY A 271 -9.31 -15.30 11.35
CA GLY A 271 -8.89 -13.91 11.52
C GLY A 271 -7.38 -13.70 11.39
N GLY A 272 -6.97 -12.46 11.13
CA GLY A 272 -5.55 -12.11 11.00
C GLY A 272 -4.70 -12.36 12.27
N LYS A 273 -5.32 -12.20 13.45
CA LYS A 273 -4.68 -12.54 14.73
C LYS A 273 -4.43 -14.04 14.86
N GLU A 274 -5.40 -14.85 14.48
CA GLU A 274 -5.30 -16.32 14.54
C GLU A 274 -4.22 -16.85 13.59
N VAL A 275 -4.15 -16.31 12.37
CA VAL A 275 -3.08 -16.67 11.43
C VAL A 275 -1.70 -16.26 11.97
N LYS A 276 -1.59 -15.10 12.66
CA LYS A 276 -0.35 -14.67 13.33
C LYS A 276 0.05 -15.65 14.44
N SER A 277 -0.89 -16.03 15.30
CA SER A 277 -0.64 -16.96 16.41
C SER A 277 -0.29 -18.35 15.90
N ALA A 278 -0.96 -18.84 14.84
CA ALA A 278 -0.60 -20.11 14.20
C ALA A 278 0.84 -20.10 13.64
N ILE A 279 1.32 -19.00 13.04
CA ILE A 279 2.74 -18.88 12.67
C ILE A 279 3.62 -19.07 13.91
N GLY A 280 3.25 -18.45 15.03
CA GLY A 280 3.92 -18.59 16.33
C GLY A 280 3.98 -20.03 16.82
N GLU A 281 2.85 -20.73 16.84
CA GLU A 281 2.75 -22.13 17.26
C GLU A 281 3.64 -23.04 16.42
N PHE A 282 3.66 -22.86 15.09
CA PHE A 282 4.43 -23.72 14.20
C PHE A 282 5.94 -23.46 14.24
N CYS A 283 6.42 -22.27 14.60
CA CYS A 283 7.87 -21.98 14.58
C CYS A 283 8.48 -21.52 15.92
N GLY A 284 7.66 -21.27 16.94
CA GLY A 284 8.06 -20.77 18.26
C GLY A 284 8.28 -19.25 18.31
N ARG A 285 7.79 -18.50 17.32
CA ARG A 285 7.87 -17.04 17.28
C ARG A 285 6.77 -16.44 16.42
N GLU A 286 6.03 -15.48 16.97
CA GLU A 286 4.97 -14.81 16.22
C GLU A 286 5.54 -13.86 15.17
N PHE A 287 4.93 -13.88 13.98
CA PHE A 287 5.18 -12.89 12.94
C PHE A 287 3.89 -12.48 12.27
N PHE A 288 3.76 -11.21 11.92
CA PHE A 288 2.62 -10.79 11.12
C PHE A 288 2.64 -11.48 9.75
N PRO A 289 1.52 -12.03 9.26
CA PRO A 289 1.48 -12.85 8.05
C PRO A 289 2.03 -12.16 6.80
N HIS A 290 1.91 -10.83 6.71
CA HIS A 290 2.42 -10.07 5.57
C HIS A 290 3.94 -10.14 5.42
N ILE A 291 4.70 -10.51 6.47
CA ILE A 291 6.16 -10.63 6.41
C ILE A 291 6.62 -11.68 5.40
N ILE A 292 5.82 -12.74 5.19
CA ILE A 292 6.11 -13.82 4.24
C ILE A 292 6.31 -13.27 2.83
N ARG A 293 5.52 -12.24 2.46
CA ARG A 293 5.59 -11.59 1.15
C ARG A 293 6.87 -10.79 0.98
N SER A 294 7.32 -10.10 2.03
CA SER A 294 8.60 -9.39 2.03
C SER A 294 9.79 -10.35 2.03
N TYR A 295 9.73 -11.41 2.82
CA TYR A 295 10.74 -12.46 2.82
C TYR A 295 10.91 -13.11 1.44
N PHE A 296 9.80 -13.41 0.75
CA PHE A 296 9.84 -13.88 -0.63
C PHE A 296 10.52 -12.87 -1.57
N ALA A 297 10.09 -11.61 -1.55
CA ALA A 297 10.65 -10.58 -2.42
C ALA A 297 12.16 -10.38 -2.20
N ASP A 298 12.60 -10.28 -0.95
CA ASP A 298 14.01 -10.17 -0.59
C ASP A 298 14.80 -11.42 -0.99
N THR A 299 14.22 -12.62 -0.84
CA THR A 299 14.86 -13.88 -1.23
C THR A 299 15.10 -13.95 -2.74
N GLU A 300 14.13 -13.55 -3.56
CA GLU A 300 14.27 -13.53 -5.02
C GLU A 300 15.32 -12.51 -5.46
N VAL A 301 15.36 -11.33 -4.84
CA VAL A 301 16.40 -10.33 -5.13
C VAL A 301 17.78 -10.81 -4.68
N ARG A 302 17.91 -11.46 -3.52
CA ARG A 302 19.18 -12.07 -3.08
C ARG A 302 19.67 -13.13 -4.06
N LYS A 303 18.78 -14.00 -4.55
CA LYS A 303 19.12 -14.99 -5.59
C LYS A 303 19.62 -14.33 -6.86
N PHE A 304 18.92 -13.28 -7.31
CA PHE A 304 19.33 -12.50 -8.47
C PHE A 304 20.73 -11.91 -8.31
N PHE A 305 21.04 -11.31 -7.17
CA PHE A 305 22.38 -10.76 -6.88
C PHE A 305 23.48 -11.81 -6.78
N ARG A 306 23.16 -13.05 -6.40
CA ARG A 306 24.12 -14.16 -6.36
C ARG A 306 24.41 -14.72 -7.75
N ALA A 307 23.38 -14.79 -8.60
CA ALA A 307 23.50 -15.27 -9.96
C ALA A 307 24.13 -14.25 -10.91
N ASN A 308 23.98 -12.95 -10.63
CA ASN A 308 24.36 -11.87 -11.54
C ASN A 308 25.32 -10.89 -10.89
N ARG A 309 26.54 -10.77 -11.44
CA ARG A 309 27.50 -9.72 -11.04
C ARG A 309 27.08 -8.36 -11.63
N THR A 310 26.71 -8.36 -12.90
CA THR A 310 26.11 -7.25 -13.66
C THR A 310 24.71 -7.63 -14.13
N ALA A 311 23.87 -6.64 -14.42
CA ALA A 311 22.55 -6.85 -15.00
C ALA A 311 22.14 -5.65 -15.83
N THR A 312 21.40 -5.91 -16.91
CA THR A 312 20.72 -4.89 -17.73
C THR A 312 19.47 -4.36 -17.02
N ARG A 313 18.99 -3.20 -17.46
CA ARG A 313 17.70 -2.64 -17.04
C ARG A 313 16.54 -3.61 -17.30
N GLN A 314 16.58 -4.33 -18.41
CA GLN A 314 15.52 -5.27 -18.77
C GLN A 314 15.49 -6.46 -17.80
N GLU A 315 16.63 -7.05 -17.48
CA GLU A 315 16.71 -8.17 -16.52
C GLU A 315 16.23 -7.76 -15.11
N VAL A 316 16.57 -6.56 -14.67
CA VAL A 316 16.08 -6.02 -13.39
C VAL A 316 14.57 -5.79 -13.45
N PHE A 317 14.06 -5.21 -14.54
CA PHE A 317 12.63 -5.01 -14.72
C PHE A 317 11.87 -6.34 -14.72
N ASP A 318 12.38 -7.36 -15.42
CA ASP A 318 11.78 -8.70 -15.49
C ASP A 318 11.78 -9.40 -14.13
N LEU A 319 12.86 -9.27 -13.34
CA LEU A 319 12.87 -9.71 -11.95
C LEU A 319 11.73 -9.07 -11.15
N LEU A 320 11.62 -7.74 -11.22
CA LEU A 320 10.62 -6.99 -10.46
C LEU A 320 9.18 -7.33 -10.90
N ILE A 321 8.95 -7.54 -12.20
CA ILE A 321 7.66 -7.99 -12.74
C ILE A 321 7.33 -9.41 -12.28
N ARG A 322 8.29 -10.35 -12.30
CA ARG A 322 8.06 -11.71 -11.78
C ARG A 322 7.68 -11.72 -10.30
N ILE A 323 8.38 -10.93 -9.48
CA ILE A 323 8.03 -10.79 -8.06
C ILE A 323 6.65 -10.16 -7.91
N ALA A 324 6.35 -9.08 -8.66
CA ALA A 324 5.06 -8.42 -8.63
C ALA A 324 3.91 -9.37 -9.00
N SER A 325 4.06 -10.12 -10.08
CA SER A 325 3.09 -11.12 -10.54
C SER A 325 2.86 -12.20 -9.51
N LYS A 326 3.95 -12.75 -8.93
CA LYS A 326 3.85 -13.78 -7.89
C LYS A 326 3.18 -13.26 -6.60
N LEU A 327 3.27 -11.96 -6.33
CA LEU A 327 2.61 -11.28 -5.22
C LEU A 327 1.20 -10.75 -5.57
N GLY A 328 0.77 -10.83 -6.83
CA GLY A 328 -0.50 -10.27 -7.30
C GLY A 328 -0.54 -8.73 -7.24
N HIS A 329 0.57 -8.07 -7.57
CA HIS A 329 0.65 -6.60 -7.62
C HIS A 329 0.39 -6.08 -9.03
N LYS A 330 -0.84 -5.60 -9.24
CA LYS A 330 -1.27 -5.01 -10.50
C LYS A 330 -1.62 -3.54 -10.34
N ARG A 331 -1.63 -2.80 -11.44
CA ARG A 331 -2.25 -1.47 -11.57
C ARG A 331 -3.34 -1.55 -12.63
N TYR A 332 -4.40 -0.77 -12.48
CA TYR A 332 -5.38 -0.60 -13.54
C TYR A 332 -4.84 0.38 -14.58
N ASP A 333 -4.76 -0.05 -15.84
CA ASP A 333 -4.46 0.83 -16.96
C ASP A 333 -5.76 1.46 -17.47
N LYS A 334 -5.88 2.78 -17.33
CA LYS A 334 -7.10 3.49 -17.73
C LYS A 334 -7.27 3.60 -19.24
N LYS A 335 -6.19 3.51 -20.02
CA LYS A 335 -6.25 3.61 -21.48
C LYS A 335 -6.73 2.30 -22.08
N GLU A 336 -6.12 1.22 -21.62
CA GLU A 336 -6.41 -0.14 -22.10
C GLU A 336 -7.56 -0.82 -21.34
N HIS A 337 -8.12 -0.16 -20.33
CA HIS A 337 -9.20 -0.66 -19.47
C HIS A 337 -8.93 -2.03 -18.81
N LEU A 338 -7.66 -2.36 -18.57
CA LEU A 338 -7.24 -3.68 -18.08
C LEU A 338 -6.22 -3.61 -16.94
N TRP A 339 -6.13 -4.69 -16.17
CA TRP A 339 -5.16 -4.83 -15.08
C TRP A 339 -3.81 -5.34 -15.60
N VAL A 340 -2.76 -4.54 -15.43
CA VAL A 340 -1.38 -4.92 -15.78
C VAL A 340 -0.51 -5.12 -14.55
N GLU A 341 0.46 -6.02 -14.63
CA GLU A 341 1.45 -6.20 -13.57
C GLU A 341 2.21 -4.89 -13.31
N SER A 342 2.50 -4.61 -12.04
CA SER A 342 3.22 -3.39 -11.65
C SER A 342 4.16 -3.61 -10.47
N PRO A 343 5.47 -3.34 -10.63
CA PRO A 343 6.43 -3.51 -9.55
C PRO A 343 6.38 -2.37 -8.52
N LYS A 344 5.63 -1.29 -8.76
CA LYS A 344 5.65 -0.08 -7.91
C LYS A 344 5.36 -0.39 -6.44
N VAL A 345 4.31 -1.16 -6.17
CA VAL A 345 3.96 -1.54 -4.80
C VAL A 345 4.99 -2.50 -4.21
N THR A 346 5.50 -3.44 -5.02
CA THR A 346 6.57 -4.38 -4.65
C THR A 346 7.82 -3.65 -4.18
N VAL A 347 8.34 -2.74 -5.00
CA VAL A 347 9.56 -1.96 -4.74
C VAL A 347 9.38 -1.08 -3.51
N ASN A 348 8.25 -0.38 -3.39
CA ASN A 348 8.06 0.60 -2.32
C ASN A 348 7.80 -0.02 -0.94
N ASN A 349 7.29 -1.26 -0.88
CA ASN A 349 6.74 -1.82 0.37
C ASN A 349 7.22 -3.23 0.71
N TYR A 350 7.73 -4.01 -0.25
CA TYR A 350 8.04 -5.42 -0.02
C TYR A 350 9.52 -5.76 -0.10
N ILE A 351 10.27 -5.11 -1.00
CA ILE A 351 11.72 -5.23 -1.11
C ILE A 351 12.39 -4.27 -0.13
N ARG A 352 13.45 -4.71 0.56
CA ARG A 352 14.21 -3.84 1.46
C ARG A 352 14.91 -2.68 0.72
N PRO A 353 15.04 -1.49 1.33
CA PRO A 353 15.58 -0.30 0.67
C PRO A 353 16.96 -0.50 0.04
N GLU A 354 17.87 -1.19 0.74
CA GLU A 354 19.26 -1.38 0.30
C GLU A 354 19.33 -2.22 -0.98
N PHE A 355 18.38 -3.14 -1.16
CA PHE A 355 18.24 -3.92 -2.38
C PHE A 355 17.68 -3.09 -3.52
N VAL A 356 16.70 -2.22 -3.24
CA VAL A 356 16.15 -1.29 -4.23
C VAL A 356 17.25 -0.36 -4.75
N GLU A 357 18.06 0.22 -3.85
CA GLU A 357 19.18 1.09 -4.21
C GLU A 357 20.22 0.36 -5.07
N ARG A 358 20.57 -0.88 -4.70
CA ARG A 358 21.48 -1.70 -5.52
C ARG A 358 20.89 -2.03 -6.89
N LEU A 359 19.61 -2.35 -6.98
CA LEU A 359 18.93 -2.56 -8.27
C LEU A 359 18.92 -1.27 -9.11
N HIS A 360 18.73 -0.10 -8.48
CA HIS A 360 18.76 1.20 -9.16
C HIS A 360 20.13 1.52 -9.76
N ARG A 361 21.22 1.10 -9.11
CA ARG A 361 22.57 1.26 -9.69
C ARG A 361 22.75 0.52 -11.02
N TYR A 362 22.09 -0.62 -11.23
CA TYR A 362 22.09 -1.28 -12.55
C TYR A 362 21.36 -0.45 -13.62
N TYR A 363 20.28 0.26 -13.25
CA TYR A 363 19.60 1.21 -14.14
C TYR A 363 20.52 2.38 -14.54
N GLU A 364 21.30 2.92 -13.60
CA GLU A 364 22.18 4.07 -13.84
C GLU A 364 23.47 3.70 -14.58
N SER A 365 24.05 2.52 -14.32
CA SER A 365 25.28 2.08 -14.99
C SER A 365 25.10 1.86 -16.48
N GLU A 366 23.96 1.33 -16.90
CA GLU A 366 23.65 1.12 -18.34
C GLU A 366 23.47 2.46 -19.08
N SER A 367 22.97 3.48 -18.39
CA SER A 367 22.84 4.84 -18.92
C SER A 367 24.20 5.51 -19.16
N ARG A 368 25.26 5.05 -18.50
CA ARG A 368 26.64 5.57 -18.64
C ARG A 368 27.50 4.75 -19.62
N SER A 369 27.13 3.51 -19.91
CA SER A 369 27.84 2.64 -20.86
C SER A 369 27.36 2.78 -22.32
N GLY A 370 26.35 3.61 -22.57
CA GLY A 370 25.98 4.01 -23.93
C GLY A 370 27.05 4.93 -24.53
N LYS A 371 28.02 4.35 -25.24
CA LYS A 371 28.71 5.04 -26.34
C LYS A 371 27.66 5.43 -27.40
N PRO A 372 27.84 6.59 -28.08
CA PRO A 372 26.84 7.18 -28.97
C PRO A 372 26.34 6.26 -30.08
#